data_AF-A0A6G2D584-F1
#
_entry.id   AF-A0A6G2D584-F1
#
_cell.length_a   1.000
_cell.length_b   1.000
_cell.length_c   1.000
_cell.angle_alpha   90.00
_cell.angle_beta   90.00
_cell.angle_gamma   90.00
#
_symmetry.space_group_name_H-M   'P 1'
#
loop_
_entity.id
_entity.type
_entity.pdbx_description
1 polymer ?
#
loop_
_entity_poly.entity_id
_entity_poly.type
_entity_poly.pdbx_seq_one_letter_code
_entity_poly.pdbx_strand_id
1 'polypeptide(L)'
;ALCSLRFDYVEGCKYSPVGFLEGIIVDEEYRLKDIAKNLCTKCEEWAKNKGCKEFASDCTLTNTDSIRFHLNIGFQEANRIIHFKKKL
;
A
#
# COMPACT_ATOMS: atom_id res chain seq x y z
N ALA A 1 0.31 -9.26 6.33
CA ALA A 1 0.26 -8.31 5.19
C ALA A 1 0.23 -9.12 3.91
N LEU A 2 -0.54 -8.68 2.92
CA LEU A 2 -0.62 -9.24 1.59
C LEU A 2 0.06 -8.26 0.62
N CYS A 3 0.98 -8.75 -0.21
CA CYS A 3 1.62 -7.94 -1.23
C CYS A 3 1.69 -8.69 -2.55
N SER A 4 1.67 -7.94 -3.65
CA SER A 4 1.67 -8.46 -5.02
C SER A 4 2.64 -7.66 -5.90
N LEU A 5 2.88 -8.16 -7.12
CA LEU A 5 3.51 -7.39 -8.18
C LEU A 5 2.43 -6.93 -9.14
N ARG A 6 2.39 -5.62 -9.39
CA ARG A 6 1.53 -5.00 -10.39
C ARG A 6 2.36 -4.63 -11.61
N PHE A 7 1.85 -5.02 -12.77
CA PHE A 7 2.46 -4.72 -14.07
C PHE A 7 1.61 -3.73 -14.87
N ASP A 8 0.35 -3.55 -14.47
CA ASP A 8 -0.57 -2.52 -14.91
C ASP A 8 -0.19 -1.13 -14.37
N TYR A 9 -0.89 -0.10 -14.84
CA TYR A 9 -0.72 1.25 -14.33
C TYR A 9 -1.08 1.32 -12.85
N VAL A 10 -0.16 1.88 -12.05
CA VAL A 10 -0.38 2.17 -10.64
C VAL A 10 -0.26 3.68 -10.44
N GLU A 11 -1.25 4.26 -9.77
CA GLU A 11 -1.38 5.70 -9.60
C GLU A 11 -0.12 6.33 -8.99
N GLY A 12 0.40 7.38 -9.64
CA GLY A 12 1.61 8.09 -9.20
C GLY A 12 2.95 7.37 -9.41
N CYS A 13 2.96 6.12 -9.88
CA CYS A 13 4.19 5.37 -10.14
C CYS A 13 4.71 5.57 -11.58
N LYS A 14 6.02 5.51 -11.76
CA LYS A 14 6.72 5.70 -13.05
C LYS A 14 7.36 4.44 -13.61
N TYR A 15 7.54 3.41 -12.79
CA TYR A 15 8.23 2.18 -13.15
C TYR A 15 7.29 0.97 -13.09
N SER A 16 7.69 -0.12 -13.74
CA SER A 16 7.02 -1.43 -13.68
C SER A 16 8.08 -2.54 -13.61
N PRO A 17 7.88 -3.61 -12.81
CA PRO A 17 6.73 -3.82 -11.93
C PRO A 17 6.76 -2.93 -10.68
N VAL A 18 5.58 -2.66 -10.12
CA VAL A 18 5.38 -1.98 -8.83
C VAL A 18 5.04 -3.03 -7.78
N GLY A 19 5.70 -2.95 -6.62
CA GLY A 19 5.27 -3.74 -5.47
C GLY A 19 4.05 -3.09 -4.85
N PHE A 20 2.98 -3.85 -4.62
CA PHE A 20 1.72 -3.29 -4.14
C PHE A 20 1.30 -3.95 -2.83
N LEU A 21 1.01 -3.13 -1.80
CA LEU A 21 0.42 -3.59 -0.56
C LEU A 21 -1.09 -3.75 -0.75
N GLU A 22 -1.54 -4.98 -0.95
CA GLU A 22 -2.96 -5.31 -1.18
C GLU A 22 -3.78 -5.25 0.11
N GLY A 23 -3.14 -5.40 1.27
CA GLY A 23 -3.81 -5.31 2.55
C GLY A 23 -2.90 -5.59 3.74
N ILE A 24 -3.18 -4.90 4.84
CA ILE A 24 -2.50 -5.08 6.11
C ILE A 24 -3.50 -4.93 7.25
N ILE A 25 -3.44 -5.85 8.20
CA ILE A 25 -4.30 -5.86 9.38
C ILE A 25 -3.47 -6.25 10.59
N VAL A 26 -3.76 -5.60 11.71
CA VAL A 26 -3.23 -5.91 13.03
C VAL A 26 -4.40 -5.85 14.00
N ASP A 27 -4.55 -6.91 14.81
CA ASP A 27 -5.56 -7.00 15.86
C ASP A 27 -5.42 -5.82 16.82
N GLU A 28 -6.54 -5.31 17.31
CA GLU A 28 -6.63 -4.04 18.03
C GLU A 28 -5.68 -3.98 19.24
N GLU A 29 -5.59 -5.07 20.01
CA GLU A 29 -4.72 -5.23 21.20
C GLU A 29 -3.22 -5.15 20.90
N TYR A 30 -2.85 -5.26 19.62
CA TYR A 30 -1.47 -5.28 19.14
C TYR A 30 -1.12 -4.07 18.28
N ARG A 31 -2.04 -3.11 18.10
CA ARG A 31 -1.78 -1.86 17.39
C ARG A 31 -0.82 -0.95 18.18
N LEU A 32 -0.22 0.01 17.48
CA LEU A 32 0.74 0.98 18.03
C LEU A 32 2.02 0.35 18.63
N LYS A 33 2.34 -0.89 18.24
CA LYS A 33 3.56 -1.63 18.60
C LYS A 33 4.49 -1.86 17.40
N ASP A 34 4.43 -1.00 16.39
CA ASP A 34 5.19 -1.08 15.13
C ASP A 34 5.00 -2.36 14.29
N ILE A 35 4.05 -3.24 14.63
CA ILE A 35 3.82 -4.50 13.93
C ILE A 35 3.48 -4.27 12.45
N ALA A 36 2.54 -3.38 12.16
CA ALA A 36 2.14 -3.07 10.78
C ALA A 36 3.30 -2.45 9.97
N LYS A 37 4.12 -1.60 10.61
CA LYS A 37 5.32 -1.03 10.00
C LYS A 37 6.32 -2.13 9.63
N ASN A 38 6.63 -3.02 10.57
CA ASN A 38 7.56 -4.12 10.35
C ASN A 38 7.07 -5.09 9.25
N LEU A 39 5.77 -5.38 9.22
CA LEU A 39 5.16 -6.17 8.16
C LEU A 39 5.28 -5.48 6.79
N CYS A 40 5.03 -4.17 6.71
CA CYS A 40 5.17 -3.39 5.47
C CYS A 40 6.63 -3.38 4.98
N THR A 41 7.59 -3.16 5.88
CA THR A 41 9.02 -3.23 5.54
C THR A 41 9.41 -4.58 4.93
N LYS A 42 8.84 -5.70 5.41
CA LYS A 42 9.06 -7.01 4.79
C LYS A 42 8.46 -7.14 3.40
N CYS A 43 7.32 -6.50 3.14
CA CYS A 43 6.75 -6.41 1.80
C CYS A 43 7.61 -5.55 0.87
N GLU A 44 8.15 -4.43 1.34
CA GLU A 44 9.07 -3.56 0.58
C GLU A 44 10.36 -4.29 0.22
N GLU A 45 11.00 -4.97 1.19
CA GLU A 45 12.19 -5.80 0.97
C GLU A 45 11.92 -6.87 -0.09
N TRP A 46 10.78 -7.57 0.01
CA TRP A 46 10.37 -8.57 -0.97
C TRP A 46 10.20 -7.96 -2.37
N ALA A 47 9.47 -6.84 -2.49
CA ALA A 47 9.24 -6.19 -3.78
C ALA A 47 10.55 -5.69 -4.40
N LYS A 48 11.44 -5.11 -3.59
CA LYS A 48 12.78 -4.69 -4.02
C LYS A 48 13.58 -5.87 -4.56
N ASN A 49 13.53 -7.03 -3.91
CA ASN A 49 14.17 -8.26 -4.38
C ASN A 49 13.54 -8.83 -5.66
N LYS A 50 12.33 -8.40 -6.02
CA LYS A 50 11.68 -8.70 -7.31
C LYS A 50 12.00 -7.67 -8.41
N GLY A 51 12.84 -6.68 -8.12
CA GLY A 51 13.26 -5.66 -9.09
C GLY A 51 12.36 -4.43 -9.15
N CYS A 52 11.39 -4.29 -8.23
CA CYS A 52 10.57 -3.08 -8.15
C CYS A 52 11.39 -1.86 -7.72
N LYS A 53 11.13 -0.72 -8.35
CA LYS A 53 11.71 0.59 -8.00
C LYS A 53 10.79 1.44 -7.13
N GLU A 54 9.51 1.12 -7.14
CA GLU A 54 8.45 1.81 -6.41
C GLU A 54 7.59 0.80 -5.67
N PHE A 55 7.02 1.25 -4.55
CA PHE A 55 6.11 0.47 -3.73
C PHE A 55 4.87 1.33 -3.43
N ALA A 56 3.70 0.76 -3.65
CA ALA A 56 2.43 1.49 -3.63
C ALA A 56 1.38 0.76 -2.79
N SER A 57 0.33 1.50 -2.45
CA SER A 57 -0.81 1.03 -1.67
C SER A 57 -1.97 1.99 -1.91
N ASP A 58 -3.19 1.54 -1.64
CA ASP A 58 -4.36 2.41 -1.58
C ASP A 58 -5.14 2.20 -0.28
N CYS A 59 -6.08 3.11 -0.01
CA CYS A 59 -7.08 2.91 1.03
C CYS A 59 -8.35 3.70 0.69
N THR A 60 -9.45 3.38 1.37
CA THR A 60 -10.69 4.13 1.21
C THR A 60 -10.55 5.55 1.78
N LEU A 61 -11.22 6.52 1.14
CA LEU A 61 -11.13 7.95 1.50
C LEU A 61 -11.51 8.25 2.96
N THR A 62 -12.39 7.42 3.56
CA THR A 62 -12.88 7.58 4.94
C THR A 62 -12.01 6.86 5.97
N ASN A 63 -11.04 6.05 5.56
CA ASN A 63 -10.18 5.30 6.48
C ASN A 63 -9.01 6.17 6.96
N THR A 64 -9.31 7.11 7.85
CA THR A 64 -8.36 8.08 8.41
C THR A 64 -7.18 7.42 9.14
N ASP A 65 -7.39 6.28 9.78
CA ASP A 65 -6.33 5.51 10.43
C ASP A 65 -5.35 4.91 9.42
N SER A 66 -5.86 4.35 8.31
CA SER A 66 -5.01 3.85 7.22
C SER A 66 -4.23 4.99 6.55
N ILE A 67 -4.86 6.16 6.32
CA ILE A 67 -4.18 7.34 5.77
C ILE A 67 -3.01 7.76 6.69
N ARG A 68 -3.27 7.88 8.00
CA ARG A 68 -2.22 8.21 8.98
C ARG A 68 -1.12 7.16 9.03
N PHE A 69 -1.48 5.89 8.99
CA PHE A 69 -0.53 4.78 8.95
C PHE A 69 0.42 4.90 7.75
N HIS A 70 -0.11 5.04 6.53
CA HIS A 70 0.70 5.15 5.32
C HIS A 70 1.66 6.35 5.38
N LEU A 71 1.15 7.53 5.76
CA LEU A 71 1.97 8.74 5.90
C LEU A 71 3.10 8.56 6.94
N ASN A 72 2.80 7.94 8.08
CA ASN A 72 3.77 7.75 9.17
C ASN A 72 4.90 6.76 8.82
N ILE A 73 4.71 5.89 7.83
CA ILE A 73 5.72 4.91 7.41
C ILE A 73 6.39 5.27 6.08
N GLY A 74 6.16 6.49 5.56
CA GLY A 74 6.92 7.04 4.44
C GLY A 74 6.25 6.95 3.07
N PHE A 75 5.00 6.47 2.99
CA PHE A 75 4.21 6.66 1.77
C PHE A 75 3.88 8.14 1.58
N GLN A 76 3.75 8.54 0.32
CA GLN A 76 3.28 9.87 -0.07
C GLN A 76 1.94 9.72 -0.78
N GLU A 77 1.02 10.65 -0.52
CA GLU A 77 -0.29 10.66 -1.19
C GLU A 77 -0.08 10.95 -2.69
N ALA A 78 -0.42 9.99 -3.55
CA ALA A 78 -0.29 10.14 -5.00
C ALA A 78 -1.50 10.86 -5.62
N ASN A 79 -2.73 10.46 -5.25
CA ASN A 79 -3.99 11.03 -5.74
C ASN A 79 -5.19 10.61 -4.87
N ARG A 80 -6.32 11.32 -5.00
CA ARG A 80 -7.64 10.91 -4.49
C ARG A 80 -8.59 10.65 -5.65
N ILE A 81 -9.03 9.42 -5.81
CA ILE A 81 -9.82 8.97 -6.96
C ILE A 81 -11.23 8.54 -6.57
N ILE A 82 -12.17 8.67 -7.50
CA ILE A 82 -13.54 8.16 -7.38
C ILE A 82 -13.69 6.99 -8.34
N HIS A 83 -14.01 5.80 -7.81
CA HIS A 83 -14.26 4.61 -8.63
C HIS A 83 -15.72 4.60 -9.11
N PHE A 84 -15.92 4.47 -10.42
CA PHE A 84 -17.23 4.28 -11.02
C PHE A 84 -17.40 2.82 -11.48
N LYS A 85 -18.62 2.28 -11.33
CA LYS A 85 -19.01 0.99 -11.93
C LYS A 85 -20.40 1.11 -12.53
N LYS A 86 -20.64 0.41 -13.65
CA LYS A 86 -21.94 0.36 -14.32
C LYS A 86 -22.26 -1.10 -14.66
N LYS A 87 -23.48 -1.55 -14.38
CA LYS A 87 -23.98 -2.85 -14.85
C LYS A 87 -24.27 -2.73 -16.36
N LEU A 88 -23.80 -3.71 -17.14
CA LEU A 88 -24.09 -3.82 -18.57
C LEU A 88 -25.49 -4.40 -18.80
#